data_AF-A0A6L2QB30-F1
#
_entry.id   AF-A0A6L2QB30-F1
#
_cell.length_a   1.000
_cell.length_b   1.000
_cell.length_c   1.000
_cell.angle_alpha   90.00
_cell.angle_beta   90.00
_cell.angle_gamma   90.00
#
_symmetry.space_group_name_H-M   'P 1'
#
loop_
_entity.id
_entity.type
_entity.pdbx_description
1 polymer ?
#
loop_
_entity_poly.entity_id
_entity_poly.type
_entity_poly.pdbx_seq_one_letter_code
_entity_poly.pdbx_strand_id
1 'polypeptide(L)'
;VSWIRHRDIHILTVGSYTYTSDQRFQANHHRDNEEWTLQIKWAQKRDAGIYECQISTQPVRSYFVNLNIVVPTATILGGPDLHVDKGSTINLTCTIKYSPEPPAYIFWYHHDEVISYDSSRGGVSVITEKGDVTTSYLLIQHAEVTDSGKYSCSPSNADVASVKVHVLN
;
A
#
# COMPACT_ATOMS: atom_id res chain seq x y z
N VAL A 1 -31.25 7.86 -8.39
CA VAL A 1 -29.99 8.17 -7.68
C VAL A 1 -29.02 8.73 -8.70
N SER A 2 -28.30 9.80 -8.37
CA SER A 2 -27.30 10.43 -9.24
C SER A 2 -25.95 10.45 -8.55
N TRP A 3 -24.87 10.23 -9.29
CA TRP A 3 -23.51 10.37 -8.78
C TRP A 3 -22.86 11.62 -9.34
N ILE A 4 -22.29 12.43 -8.46
CA ILE A 4 -21.69 13.73 -8.81
C ILE A 4 -20.27 13.76 -8.25
N ARG A 5 -19.30 14.20 -9.07
CA ARG A 5 -17.94 14.49 -8.60
C ARG A 5 -17.93 15.90 -8.01
N HIS A 6 -17.61 16.02 -6.73
CA HIS A 6 -17.84 17.26 -6.01
C HIS A 6 -16.82 18.37 -6.35
N ARG A 7 -15.58 18.02 -6.73
CA ARG A 7 -14.52 19.01 -7.01
C ARG A 7 -14.85 19.98 -8.14
N ASP A 8 -15.69 19.55 -9.09
CA ASP A 8 -16.06 20.28 -10.30
C ASP A 8 -17.56 20.21 -10.60
N ILE A 9 -18.35 19.70 -9.64
CA ILE A 9 -19.81 19.53 -9.73
C ILE A 9 -20.20 18.78 -11.03
N HIS A 10 -19.36 17.84 -11.46
CA HIS A 10 -19.57 17.11 -12.70
C HIS A 10 -20.51 15.92 -12.45
N ILE A 11 -21.65 15.90 -13.13
CA ILE A 11 -22.57 14.77 -13.07
C ILE A 11 -21.92 13.57 -13.77
N LEU A 12 -21.73 12.48 -13.04
CA LEU A 12 -21.15 11.25 -13.56
C LEU A 12 -22.25 10.36 -14.13
N THR A 13 -23.30 10.12 -13.34
CA THR A 13 -24.42 9.26 -13.72
C THR A 13 -25.75 9.79 -13.19
N VAL A 14 -26.84 9.43 -13.87
CA VAL A 14 -28.22 9.68 -13.45
C VAL A 14 -28.99 8.38 -13.62
N GLY A 15 -29.34 7.75 -12.50
CA GLY A 15 -29.80 6.36 -12.52
C GLY A 15 -28.72 5.47 -13.15
N SER A 16 -29.14 4.56 -14.03
CA SER A 16 -28.24 3.67 -14.78
C SER A 16 -27.59 4.34 -15.99
N TYR A 17 -27.98 5.57 -16.34
CA TYR A 17 -27.41 6.30 -17.45
C TYR A 17 -26.11 6.98 -17.05
N THR A 18 -25.04 6.74 -17.81
CA THR A 18 -23.74 7.40 -17.62
C THR A 18 -23.74 8.72 -18.38
N TYR A 19 -23.68 9.84 -17.65
CA TYR A 19 -23.74 11.20 -18.21
C TYR A 19 -22.36 11.70 -18.66
N THR A 20 -21.32 11.35 -17.91
CA THR A 20 -19.93 11.69 -18.28
C THR A 20 -19.47 10.92 -19.52
N SER A 21 -18.55 11.51 -20.28
CA SER A 21 -17.93 10.84 -21.43
C SER A 21 -16.78 9.88 -21.05
N ASP A 22 -16.31 9.92 -19.80
CA ASP A 22 -15.29 9.00 -19.29
C ASP A 22 -15.91 7.61 -19.04
N GLN A 23 -15.65 6.68 -19.96
CA GLN A 23 -16.21 5.32 -19.99
C GLN A 23 -15.85 4.47 -18.76
N ARG A 24 -14.89 4.92 -17.94
CA ARG A 24 -14.49 4.24 -16.71
C ARG A 24 -15.56 4.34 -15.62
N PHE A 25 -16.36 5.40 -15.62
CA PHE A 25 -17.43 5.63 -14.65
C PHE A 25 -18.71 4.95 -15.10
N GLN A 26 -19.30 4.12 -14.24
CA GLN A 26 -20.55 3.41 -14.51
C GLN A 26 -21.36 3.32 -13.21
N ALA A 27 -22.69 3.41 -13.29
CA ALA A 27 -23.56 3.18 -12.14
C ALA A 27 -24.24 1.82 -12.27
N ASN A 28 -24.11 1.02 -11.21
CA ASN A 28 -24.72 -0.30 -11.10
C ASN A 28 -25.86 -0.23 -10.07
N HIS A 29 -27.03 -0.77 -10.44
CA HIS A 29 -28.18 -0.91 -9.56
C HIS A 29 -28.37 -2.39 -9.20
N HIS A 30 -28.13 -2.71 -7.94
CA HIS A 30 -28.36 -4.04 -7.39
C HIS A 30 -29.83 -4.14 -6.98
N ARG A 31 -30.66 -4.76 -7.84
CA ARG A 31 -32.12 -4.82 -7.65
C ARG A 31 -32.54 -5.62 -6.41
N ASP A 32 -31.71 -6.56 -5.98
CA ASP A 32 -32.03 -7.44 -4.85
C ASP A 32 -32.06 -6.70 -3.50
N ASN A 33 -31.26 -5.63 -3.38
CA ASN A 33 -31.13 -4.83 -2.15
C ASN A 33 -31.35 -3.32 -2.37
N GLU A 34 -31.80 -2.92 -3.57
CA GLU A 34 -32.00 -1.53 -3.99
C GLU A 34 -30.76 -0.62 -3.85
N GLU A 35 -29.55 -1.19 -3.91
CA GLU A 35 -28.30 -0.47 -3.77
C GLU A 35 -27.81 0.13 -5.09
N TRP A 36 -27.29 1.35 -5.02
CA TRP A 36 -26.68 2.05 -6.16
C TRP A 36 -25.19 2.25 -5.91
N THR A 37 -24.36 1.65 -6.76
CA THR A 37 -22.90 1.71 -6.66
C THR A 37 -22.30 2.44 -7.85
N LEU A 38 -21.37 3.37 -7.59
CA LEU A 38 -20.52 3.95 -8.62
C LEU A 38 -19.28 3.07 -8.81
N GLN A 39 -19.11 2.50 -10.00
CA GLN A 39 -17.93 1.79 -10.41
C GLN A 39 -16.99 2.71 -11.19
N ILE A 40 -15.70 2.70 -10.83
CA ILE A 40 -14.63 3.42 -11.55
C ILE A 40 -13.59 2.39 -11.98
N LYS A 41 -13.51 2.10 -13.28
CA LYS A 41 -12.54 1.15 -13.84
C LYS A 41 -11.16 1.79 -13.96
N TRP A 42 -10.10 1.00 -13.71
CA TRP A 42 -8.70 1.44 -13.79
C TRP A 42 -8.50 2.78 -13.07
N ALA A 43 -8.86 2.81 -11.79
CA ALA A 43 -8.80 4.02 -10.98
C ALA A 43 -7.37 4.58 -10.92
N GLN A 44 -7.25 5.89 -10.96
CA GLN A 44 -5.98 6.61 -10.97
C GLN A 44 -5.92 7.57 -9.80
N LYS A 45 -4.71 7.96 -9.37
CA LYS A 45 -4.53 8.91 -8.26
C LYS A 45 -5.36 10.20 -8.44
N ARG A 46 -5.55 10.65 -9.68
CA ARG A 46 -6.38 11.83 -10.01
C ARG A 46 -7.89 11.65 -9.77
N ASP A 47 -8.38 10.43 -9.59
CA ASP A 47 -9.79 10.16 -9.30
C ASP A 47 -10.08 10.29 -7.80
N ALA A 48 -9.07 10.38 -6.94
CA ALA A 48 -9.27 10.60 -5.51
C ALA A 48 -10.03 11.91 -5.23
N GLY A 49 -10.87 11.89 -4.21
CA GLY A 49 -11.66 13.03 -3.77
C GLY A 49 -13.09 12.68 -3.38
N ILE A 50 -13.91 13.72 -3.19
CA ILE A 50 -15.28 13.60 -2.72
C ILE A 50 -16.23 13.36 -3.90
N TYR A 51 -17.06 12.34 -3.75
CA TYR A 51 -18.17 11.99 -4.62
C TYR A 51 -19.48 12.11 -3.83
N GLU A 52 -20.52 12.59 -4.48
CA GLU A 52 -21.85 12.76 -3.90
C GLU A 52 -22.81 11.75 -4.53
N CYS A 53 -23.48 10.97 -3.69
CA CYS A 53 -24.66 10.20 -4.04
C CYS A 53 -25.88 11.06 -3.71
N GLN A 54 -26.65 11.42 -4.73
CA GLN A 54 -27.79 12.33 -4.62
C GLN A 54 -29.11 11.63 -4.97
N ILE A 55 -30.14 11.90 -4.20
CA ILE A 55 -31.52 11.49 -4.46
C ILE A 55 -32.35 12.75 -4.72
N SER A 56 -33.03 12.77 -5.86
CA SER A 56 -33.88 13.88 -6.34
C SER A 56 -35.22 13.97 -5.60
N THR A 57 -35.18 14.01 -4.26
CA THR A 57 -36.33 14.34 -3.41
C THR A 57 -36.47 15.86 -3.25
N GLN A 58 -37.57 16.32 -2.65
CA GLN A 58 -37.74 17.71 -2.25
C GLN A 58 -37.82 17.80 -0.72
N PRO A 59 -36.80 18.34 -0.01
CA PRO A 59 -35.49 18.78 -0.51
C PRO A 59 -34.59 17.61 -0.95
N VAL A 60 -33.55 17.90 -1.73
CA VAL A 60 -32.60 16.88 -2.19
C VAL A 60 -31.89 16.22 -1.01
N ARG A 61 -31.65 14.92 -1.11
CA ARG A 61 -30.90 14.17 -0.10
C ARG A 61 -29.56 13.76 -0.69
N SER A 62 -28.48 14.12 0.00
CA SER A 62 -27.12 13.89 -0.45
C SER A 62 -26.33 13.07 0.58
N TYR A 63 -25.48 12.18 0.08
CA TYR A 63 -24.52 11.43 0.87
C TYR A 63 -23.13 11.57 0.23
N PHE A 64 -22.14 12.00 1.01
CA PHE A 64 -20.79 12.28 0.53
C PHE A 64 -19.85 11.12 0.86
N VAL A 65 -19.11 10.66 -0.14
CA VAL A 65 -18.14 9.57 -0.08
C VAL A 65 -16.77 10.11 -0.44
N ASN A 66 -15.77 9.88 0.41
CA ASN A 66 -14.38 10.22 0.10
C ASN A 66 -13.66 9.00 -0.50
N LEU A 67 -13.28 9.09 -1.77
CA LEU A 67 -12.50 8.06 -2.46
C LEU A 67 -11.00 8.33 -2.29
N ASN A 68 -10.32 7.40 -1.63
CA ASN A 68 -8.85 7.40 -1.54
C ASN A 68 -8.27 6.38 -2.51
N ILE A 69 -7.36 6.81 -3.38
CA ILE A 69 -6.63 5.92 -4.29
C ILE A 69 -5.22 5.69 -3.75
N VAL A 70 -4.96 4.46 -3.34
CA VAL A 70 -3.68 4.01 -2.78
C VAL A 70 -2.93 3.16 -3.78
N VAL A 71 -1.61 3.14 -3.66
CA VAL A 71 -0.72 2.22 -4.39
C VAL A 71 0.03 1.38 -3.36
N PRO A 72 0.48 0.17 -3.70
CA PRO A 72 1.27 -0.64 -2.79
C PRO A 72 2.51 0.12 -2.31
N THR A 73 2.75 0.13 -1.00
CA THR A 73 3.90 0.84 -0.41
C THR A 73 4.63 -0.05 0.58
N ALA A 74 5.95 -0.20 0.40
CA ALA A 74 6.82 -0.80 1.40
C ALA A 74 7.35 0.27 2.37
N THR A 75 7.47 -0.09 3.64
CA THR A 75 8.10 0.77 4.66
C THR A 75 8.85 -0.07 5.68
N ILE A 76 10.10 0.28 5.96
CA ILE A 76 10.88 -0.33 7.05
C ILE A 76 10.64 0.47 8.33
N LEU A 77 10.20 -0.20 9.39
CA LEU A 77 9.90 0.43 10.67
C LEU A 77 11.20 0.90 11.35
N GLY A 78 11.16 2.06 12.01
CA GLY A 78 12.30 2.62 12.72
C GLY A 78 13.34 3.32 11.83
N GLY A 79 13.10 3.46 10.53
CA GLY A 79 13.96 4.27 9.65
C GLY A 79 13.77 5.79 9.83
N PRO A 80 14.61 6.62 9.19
CA PRO A 80 15.60 6.26 8.16
C PRO A 80 16.93 5.72 8.69
N ASP A 81 17.22 5.94 9.98
CA ASP A 81 18.46 5.52 10.64
C ASP A 81 18.15 4.70 11.89
N LEU A 82 18.79 3.53 12.01
CA LEU A 82 18.59 2.60 13.11
C LEU A 82 19.94 2.27 13.75
N HIS A 83 19.99 2.25 15.08
CA HIS A 83 21.22 2.02 15.84
C HIS A 83 21.08 0.73 16.64
N VAL A 84 22.10 -0.12 16.57
CA VAL A 84 22.13 -1.45 17.22
C VAL A 84 23.48 -1.63 17.89
N ASP A 85 23.52 -2.14 19.12
CA ASP A 85 24.78 -2.42 19.79
C ASP A 85 25.42 -3.70 19.24
N LYS A 86 26.75 -3.71 19.15
CA LYS A 86 27.52 -4.89 18.76
C LYS A 86 27.13 -6.11 19.61
N GLY A 87 27.00 -7.27 18.95
CA GLY A 87 26.57 -8.53 19.55
C GLY A 87 25.05 -8.69 19.69
N SER A 88 24.27 -7.63 19.54
CA SER A 88 22.80 -7.71 19.54
C SER A 88 22.26 -8.31 18.24
N THR A 89 20.94 -8.53 18.17
CA THR A 89 20.26 -8.96 16.94
C THR A 89 19.71 -7.76 16.18
N ILE A 90 20.10 -7.58 14.93
CA ILE A 90 19.44 -6.63 14.02
C ILE A 90 18.09 -7.24 13.63
N ASN A 91 17.00 -6.53 13.92
CA ASN A 91 15.65 -6.92 13.53
C ASN A 91 15.02 -5.80 12.68
N LEU A 92 15.02 -5.99 11.36
CA LEU A 92 14.37 -5.06 10.43
C LEU A 92 13.01 -5.59 10.04
N THR A 93 11.99 -4.78 10.30
CA THR A 93 10.60 -5.09 9.96
C THR A 93 10.17 -4.24 8.76
N CYS A 94 9.91 -4.88 7.63
CA CYS A 94 9.35 -4.26 6.44
C CYS A 94 7.86 -4.58 6.33
N THR A 95 7.02 -3.55 6.18
CA THR A 95 5.57 -3.69 6.00
C THR A 95 5.17 -3.24 4.60
N ILE A 96 4.38 -4.05 3.91
CA ILE A 96 3.82 -3.76 2.59
C ILE A 96 2.32 -3.54 2.78
N LYS A 97 1.88 -2.30 2.57
CA LYS A 97 0.48 -1.88 2.72
C LYS A 97 -0.13 -1.59 1.35
N TYR A 98 -1.46 -1.57 1.31
CA TYR A 98 -2.25 -1.17 0.13
C TYR A 98 -2.02 -2.05 -1.11
N SER A 99 -1.57 -3.28 -0.88
CA SER A 99 -1.39 -4.26 -1.95
C SER A 99 -2.66 -5.09 -2.10
N PRO A 100 -3.30 -5.14 -3.28
CA PRO A 100 -4.50 -5.96 -3.51
C PRO A 100 -4.25 -7.47 -3.29
N GLU A 101 -3.03 -7.91 -3.57
CA GLU A 101 -2.56 -9.27 -3.35
C GLU A 101 -1.18 -9.25 -2.68
N PRO A 102 -0.82 -10.25 -1.87
CA PRO A 102 0.51 -10.34 -1.27
C PRO A 102 1.62 -10.40 -2.34
N PRO A 103 2.80 -9.79 -2.12
CA PRO A 103 3.94 -9.92 -3.02
C PRO A 103 4.29 -11.39 -3.30
N ALA A 104 4.69 -11.68 -4.55
CA ALA A 104 5.16 -13.01 -4.93
C ALA A 104 6.46 -13.37 -4.20
N TYR A 105 7.36 -12.38 -4.10
CA TYR A 105 8.63 -12.46 -3.36
C TYR A 105 8.95 -11.11 -2.70
N ILE A 106 9.80 -11.18 -1.67
CA ILE A 106 10.41 -10.02 -1.02
C ILE A 106 11.89 -10.33 -0.84
N PHE A 107 12.76 -9.50 -1.43
CA PHE A 107 14.20 -9.62 -1.27
C PHE A 107 14.72 -8.56 -0.32
N TRP A 108 15.68 -8.97 0.51
CA TRP A 108 16.45 -8.06 1.34
C TRP A 108 17.84 -7.85 0.74
N TYR A 109 18.28 -6.61 0.75
CA TYR A 109 19.58 -6.19 0.23
C TYR A 109 20.40 -5.53 1.32
N HIS A 110 21.72 -5.74 1.30
CA HIS A 110 22.72 -4.98 2.04
C HIS A 110 23.70 -4.39 1.04
N HIS A 111 23.88 -3.06 1.05
CA HIS A 111 24.71 -2.35 0.07
C HIS A 111 24.41 -2.70 -1.40
N ASP A 112 23.12 -2.89 -1.71
CA ASP A 112 22.61 -3.25 -3.04
C ASP A 112 22.97 -4.68 -3.51
N GLU A 113 23.54 -5.52 -2.64
CA GLU A 113 23.69 -6.96 -2.85
C GLU A 113 22.58 -7.75 -2.13
N VAL A 114 22.07 -8.80 -2.76
CA VAL A 114 21.04 -9.66 -2.15
C VAL A 114 21.66 -10.38 -0.94
N ILE A 115 20.99 -10.30 0.20
CA ILE A 115 21.41 -11.01 1.40
C ILE A 115 21.19 -12.51 1.20
N SER A 116 22.27 -13.29 1.29
CA SER A 116 22.21 -14.75 1.27
C SER A 116 21.84 -15.29 2.65
N TYR A 117 20.77 -16.08 2.71
CA TYR A 117 20.33 -16.75 3.94
C TYR A 117 21.25 -17.93 4.32
N ASP A 118 21.94 -18.50 3.34
CA ASP A 118 22.89 -19.61 3.51
C ASP A 118 24.34 -19.10 3.66
N SER A 119 24.52 -17.85 4.09
CA SER A 119 25.86 -17.27 4.25
C SER A 119 26.69 -18.07 5.26
N SER A 120 28.00 -18.13 5.03
CA SER A 120 28.95 -18.83 5.90
C SER A 120 29.00 -18.26 7.33
N ARG A 121 28.48 -17.05 7.55
CA ARG A 121 28.36 -16.44 8.88
C ARG A 121 27.32 -17.16 9.75
N GLY A 122 26.24 -17.66 9.15
CA GLY A 122 25.07 -18.13 9.88
C GLY A 122 24.32 -17.01 10.61
N GLY A 123 23.19 -17.34 11.24
CA GLY A 123 22.43 -16.39 12.06
C GLY A 123 21.65 -15.32 11.28
N VAL A 124 21.53 -15.47 9.95
CA VAL A 124 20.68 -14.64 9.10
C VAL A 124 19.40 -15.41 8.79
N SER A 125 18.24 -14.82 9.07
CA SER A 125 16.95 -15.42 8.70
C SER A 125 15.96 -14.38 8.21
N VAL A 126 15.12 -14.80 7.28
CA VAL A 126 13.99 -13.99 6.78
C VAL A 126 12.70 -14.73 7.02
N ILE A 127 11.75 -14.05 7.63
CA ILE A 127 10.40 -14.55 7.91
C ILE A 127 9.43 -13.62 7.20
N THR A 128 8.50 -14.17 6.41
CA THR A 128 7.49 -13.36 5.72
C THR A 128 6.10 -13.85 6.09
N GLU A 129 5.31 -12.95 6.63
CA GLU A 129 3.90 -13.15 6.99
C GLU A 129 3.03 -12.46 5.95
N LYS A 130 2.29 -13.25 5.16
CA LYS A 130 1.38 -12.74 4.13
C LYS A 130 0.00 -12.49 4.73
N GLY A 131 -0.62 -11.37 4.37
CA GLY A 131 -1.96 -10.97 4.79
C GLY A 131 -2.35 -9.63 4.16
N ASP A 132 -3.41 -9.00 4.66
CA ASP A 132 -3.87 -7.66 4.23
C ASP A 132 -2.74 -6.62 4.29
N VAL A 133 -1.87 -6.77 5.28
CA VAL A 133 -0.55 -6.15 5.34
C VAL A 133 0.47 -7.28 5.34
N THR A 134 1.31 -7.35 4.31
CA THR A 134 2.40 -8.33 4.29
C THR A 134 3.57 -7.78 5.09
N THR A 135 4.12 -8.57 6.01
CA THR A 135 5.25 -8.17 6.84
C THR A 135 6.43 -9.11 6.63
N SER A 136 7.60 -8.56 6.38
CA SER A 136 8.86 -9.30 6.24
C SER A 136 9.84 -8.87 7.32
N TYR A 137 10.38 -9.84 8.04
CA TYR A 137 11.37 -9.64 9.09
C TYR A 137 12.72 -10.14 8.59
N LEU A 138 13.74 -9.30 8.64
CA LEU A 138 15.13 -9.69 8.47
C LEU A 138 15.80 -9.68 9.84
N LEU A 139 16.30 -10.85 10.25
CA LEU A 139 16.99 -11.07 11.51
C LEU A 139 18.46 -11.38 11.22
N ILE A 140 19.38 -10.62 11.81
CA ILE A 140 20.83 -10.88 11.75
C ILE A 140 21.34 -10.94 13.18
N GLN A 141 21.74 -12.12 13.62
CA GLN A 141 22.28 -12.36 14.96
C GLN A 141 23.73 -11.93 15.09
N HIS A 142 24.15 -11.60 16.33
CA HIS A 142 25.52 -11.22 16.68
C HIS A 142 26.03 -10.08 15.79
N ALA A 143 25.36 -8.93 15.82
CA ALA A 143 25.67 -7.77 15.00
C ALA A 143 27.15 -7.38 15.11
N GLU A 144 27.80 -7.16 13.97
CA GLU A 144 29.18 -6.71 13.87
C GLU A 144 29.24 -5.34 13.20
N VAL A 145 30.31 -4.58 13.42
CA VAL A 145 30.46 -3.24 12.82
C VAL A 145 30.35 -3.29 11.29
N THR A 146 30.77 -4.41 10.68
CA THR A 146 30.66 -4.69 9.24
C THR A 146 29.23 -4.85 8.73
N ASP A 147 28.24 -5.06 9.61
CA ASP A 147 26.82 -5.06 9.23
C ASP A 147 26.26 -3.66 9.05
N SER A 148 26.93 -2.64 9.57
CA SER A 148 26.51 -1.26 9.34
C SER A 148 26.40 -0.99 7.84
N GLY A 149 25.33 -0.34 7.43
CA GLY A 149 25.08 -0.17 6.01
C GLY A 149 23.65 0.17 5.65
N LYS A 150 23.42 0.29 4.34
CA LYS A 150 22.08 0.46 3.78
C LYS A 150 21.44 -0.91 3.61
N TYR A 151 20.33 -1.12 4.30
CA TYR A 151 19.45 -2.26 4.11
C TYR A 151 18.24 -1.84 3.28
N SER A 152 17.83 -2.69 2.34
CA SER A 152 16.65 -2.42 1.51
C SER A 152 15.72 -3.63 1.44
N CYS A 153 14.42 -3.38 1.58
CA CYS A 153 13.34 -4.32 1.39
C CYS A 153 12.71 -4.09 0.01
N SER A 154 12.75 -5.10 -0.84
CA SER A 154 12.33 -5.03 -2.24
C SER A 154 11.24 -6.08 -2.53
N PRO A 155 9.95 -5.75 -2.37
CA PRO A 155 8.85 -6.61 -2.76
C PRO A 155 8.60 -6.57 -4.28
N SER A 156 7.95 -7.61 -4.82
CA SER A 156 7.65 -7.72 -6.26
C SER A 156 6.60 -6.74 -6.80
N ASN A 157 5.83 -6.09 -5.93
CA ASN A 157 4.64 -5.29 -6.31
C ASN A 157 4.56 -3.93 -5.62
N ALA A 158 5.62 -3.46 -4.95
CA ALA A 158 5.70 -2.13 -4.36
C ALA A 158 7.11 -1.55 -4.54
N ASP A 159 7.23 -0.24 -4.41
CA ASP A 159 8.53 0.43 -4.46
C ASP A 159 9.44 -0.01 -3.29
N VAL A 160 10.75 0.04 -3.51
CA VAL A 160 11.77 -0.38 -2.54
C VAL A 160 11.79 0.58 -1.35
N ALA A 161 11.85 0.01 -0.13
CA ALA A 161 12.09 0.77 1.09
C ALA A 161 13.52 0.53 1.59
N SER A 162 14.18 1.57 2.10
CA SER A 162 15.55 1.47 2.63
C SER A 162 15.69 2.10 4.01
N VAL A 163 16.62 1.58 4.80
CA VAL A 163 17.04 2.08 6.10
C VAL A 163 18.56 1.99 6.22
N LYS A 164 19.19 2.93 6.93
CA LYS A 164 20.60 2.87 7.27
C LYS A 164 20.74 2.32 8.69
N VAL A 165 21.47 1.21 8.85
CA VAL A 165 21.75 0.61 10.15
C VAL A 165 23.18 0.99 10.55
N HIS A 166 23.34 1.38 11.81
CA HIS A 166 24.63 1.70 12.43
C HIS A 166 24.85 0.76 13.61
N VAL A 167 25.89 -0.07 13.55
CA VAL A 167 26.27 -0.95 14.66
C VAL A 167 27.29 -0.22 15.54
N LEU A 168 26.92 -0.01 16.80
CA LEU A 168 27.71 0.72 17.79
C LEU A 168 28.61 -0.23 18.58
N ASN A 169 29.75 0.28 19.06
CA ASN A 169 30.78 -0.48 19.79
C ASN A 169 30.50 -0.58 21.29
#